data_AF-A0A6S6XL11-F1
#
_entry.id   AF-A0A6S6XL11-F1
#
_cell.length_a   1.000
_cell.length_b   1.000
_cell.length_c   1.000
_cell.angle_alpha   90.00
_cell.angle_beta   90.00
_cell.angle_gamma   90.00
#
_symmetry.space_group_name_H-M   'P 1'
#
loop_
_entity.id
_entity.type
_entity.pdbx_description
1 polymer ?
#
loop_
_entity_poly.entity_id
_entity_poly.type
_entity_poly.pdbx_seq_one_letter_code
_entity_poly.pdbx_strand_id
1 'polypeptide(L)'
;MIKPIADKLTKKGQSRYSLCVGVAKRAREIVAEAENNPEEILVEKPVEVAVRELEEHKYEIVPGKENNTSAKEEAEPKIESENDSEQK
;
A
#
# COMPACT_ATOMS: atom_id res chain seq x y z
N MET A 1 0.36 18.99 -7.12
CA MET A 1 0.02 19.21 -5.69
C MET A 1 -1.16 18.32 -5.42
N ILE A 2 -1.02 17.28 -4.59
CA ILE A 2 -2.12 16.37 -4.27
C ILE A 2 -3.16 17.20 -3.52
N LYS A 3 -4.34 17.42 -4.12
CA LYS A 3 -5.34 18.30 -3.54
C LYS A 3 -6.68 17.59 -3.36
N PRO A 4 -6.83 16.95 -2.19
CA PRO A 4 -8.06 17.09 -1.43
C PRO A 4 -7.76 17.82 -0.13
N ILE A 5 -8.63 18.77 0.21
CA ILE A 5 -8.82 19.16 1.60
C ILE A 5 -9.35 17.89 2.26
N ALA A 6 -8.59 17.26 3.16
CA ALA A 6 -8.95 15.98 3.76
C ALA A 6 -10.42 15.93 4.24
N ASP A 7 -10.96 17.08 4.67
CA ASP A 7 -12.36 17.25 5.07
C ASP A 7 -13.40 16.91 3.97
N LYS A 8 -13.02 16.97 2.69
CA LYS A 8 -13.86 16.56 1.56
C LYS A 8 -13.91 15.04 1.38
N LEU A 9 -12.83 14.34 1.73
CA LEU A 9 -12.73 12.88 1.58
C LEU A 9 -13.14 12.13 2.85
N THR A 10 -13.00 12.77 4.01
CA THR A 10 -13.42 12.15 5.27
C THR A 10 -14.94 12.19 5.42
N LYS A 11 -15.56 11.03 5.62
CA LYS A 11 -16.96 10.93 6.05
C LYS A 11 -17.11 11.43 7.50
N LYS A 12 -18.32 11.86 7.88
CA LYS A 12 -18.63 12.24 9.26
C LYS A 12 -18.30 11.09 10.21
N GLY A 13 -17.45 11.35 11.21
CA GLY A 13 -17.01 10.35 12.19
C GLY A 13 -15.77 9.54 11.80
N GLN A 14 -15.20 9.74 10.61
CA GLN A 14 -13.92 9.12 10.25
C GLN A 14 -12.72 9.96 10.70
N SER A 15 -11.69 9.27 11.18
CA SER A 15 -10.41 9.90 11.54
C SER A 15 -9.60 10.24 10.29
N ARG A 16 -9.01 11.44 10.29
CA ARG A 16 -8.06 11.87 9.24
C ARG A 16 -6.85 10.94 9.15
N TYR A 17 -6.42 10.35 10.26
CA TYR A 17 -5.35 9.37 10.26
C TYR A 17 -5.74 8.08 9.55
N SER A 18 -6.99 7.61 9.73
CA SER A 18 -7.51 6.45 9.02
C SER A 18 -7.53 6.70 7.50
N LEU A 19 -7.90 7.91 7.08
CA LEU A 19 -7.81 8.32 5.67
C LEU A 19 -6.37 8.22 5.14
N CYS A 20 -5.40 8.81 5.83
CA CYS A 20 -3.99 8.76 5.42
C CYS A 20 -3.47 7.32 5.32
N VAL A 21 -3.76 6.49 6.33
CA VAL A 21 -3.31 5.08 6.35
C VAL A 21 -3.98 4.28 5.23
N GLY A 22 -5.29 4.47 5.00
CA GLY A 22 -6.02 3.77 3.94
C GLY A 22 -5.52 4.15 2.54
N VAL A 23 -5.32 5.45 2.28
CA VAL A 23 -4.74 5.92 1.01
C VAL A 23 -3.32 5.39 0.82
N ALA A 24 -2.49 5.38 1.86
CA ALA A 24 -1.12 4.86 1.78
C ALA A 24 -1.10 3.34 1.49
N LYS A 25 -2.04 2.56 2.04
CA LYS A 25 -2.18 1.15 1.72
C LYS A 25 -2.54 0.94 0.24
N ARG A 26 -3.58 1.63 -0.24
CA ARG A 26 -3.98 1.55 -1.65
C ARG A 26 -2.86 1.96 -2.61
N ALA A 27 -2.12 3.01 -2.27
CA ALA A 27 -0.98 3.45 -3.07
C ALA A 27 0.12 2.38 -3.20
N ARG A 28 0.34 1.55 -2.17
CA ARG A 28 1.29 0.42 -2.24
C ARG A 28 0.76 -0.73 -3.10
N GLU A 29 -0.55 -1.01 -3.03
CA GLU A 29 -1.20 -2.01 -3.89
C GLU A 29 -1.05 -1.64 -5.37
N ILE A 30 -1.28 -0.37 -5.73
CA ILE A 30 -1.11 0.13 -7.10
C ILE A 30 0.32 -0.09 -7.62
N VAL A 31 1.33 0.12 -6.77
CA VAL A 31 2.74 -0.14 -7.13
C VAL A 31 2.96 -1.63 -7.34
N ALA A 32 2.47 -2.48 -6.44
CA ALA A 32 2.61 -3.93 -6.57
C ALA A 32 1.87 -4.48 -7.81
N GLU A 33 0.69 -3.94 -8.14
CA GLU A 33 -0.06 -4.28 -9.36
C GLU A 33 0.77 -3.93 -10.61
N ALA A 34 1.37 -2.72 -10.66
CA ALA A 34 2.21 -2.30 -11.78
C ALA A 34 3.52 -3.10 -11.90
N GLU A 35 4.12 -3.55 -10.79
CA GLU A 35 5.30 -4.41 -10.81
C GLU A 35 5.01 -5.79 -11.41
N ASN A 36 3.81 -6.32 -11.18
CA ASN A 36 3.39 -7.62 -11.70
C ASN A 36 2.90 -7.56 -13.16
N ASN A 37 2.56 -6.37 -13.66
CA ASN A 37 2.03 -6.14 -15.00
C ASN A 37 3.05 -5.41 -15.88
N PRO A 38 3.85 -6.10 -16.71
CA PRO A 38 4.90 -5.47 -17.51
C PRO A 38 4.38 -4.52 -18.61
N GLU A 39 3.09 -4.57 -18.94
CA GLU A 39 2.45 -3.66 -19.91
C GLU A 39 2.00 -2.34 -19.26
N GLU A 40 1.92 -2.28 -17.93
CA GLU A 40 1.33 -1.16 -17.21
C GLU A 40 2.40 -0.21 -16.69
N ILE A 41 2.68 0.83 -17.48
CA ILE A 41 3.62 1.89 -17.09
C ILE A 41 2.92 2.86 -16.15
N LEU A 42 3.37 2.92 -14.89
CA LEU A 42 2.85 3.87 -13.92
C LEU A 42 3.37 5.29 -14.18
N VAL A 43 2.60 6.09 -14.94
CA VAL A 43 2.95 7.48 -15.30
C VAL A 43 2.68 8.46 -14.16
N GLU A 44 1.60 8.22 -13.42
CA GLU A 44 1.15 9.10 -12.34
C GLU A 44 1.68 8.62 -10.97
N LYS A 45 1.73 9.54 -10.01
CA LYS A 45 2.17 9.18 -8.65
C LYS A 45 1.14 8.24 -8.02
N PRO A 46 1.54 7.10 -7.42
CA PRO A 46 0.60 6.12 -6.87
C PRO A 46 -0.39 6.72 -5.86
N VAL A 47 0.06 7.69 -5.05
CA VAL A 47 -0.78 8.37 -4.06
C VAL A 47 -1.85 9.24 -4.73
N GLU A 48 -1.56 9.84 -5.88
CA GLU A 48 -2.51 10.65 -6.64
C GLU A 48 -3.58 9.78 -7.29
N VAL A 49 -3.17 8.63 -7.84
CA VAL A 49 -4.09 7.60 -8.35
C VAL A 49 -5.00 7.09 -7.23
N ALA A 50 -4.44 6.71 -6.07
CA ALA A 50 -5.23 6.24 -4.93
C ALA A 50 -6.26 7.29 -4.46
N VAL A 51 -5.86 8.56 -4.38
CA VAL A 51 -6.79 9.64 -4.01
C VAL A 51 -7.92 9.78 -5.03
N ARG A 52 -7.62 9.72 -6.33
CA ARG A 52 -8.64 9.77 -7.39
C ARG A 52 -9.58 8.57 -7.33
N GLU A 53 -9.04 7.38 -7.13
CA GLU A 53 -9.86 6.16 -6.97
C GLU A 53 -10.79 6.24 -5.76
N LEU A 54 -10.36 6.90 -4.68
CA LEU A 54 -11.20 7.15 -3.52
C LEU A 54 -12.33 8.15 -3.82
N GLU A 55 -12.04 9.22 -4.57
CA GLU A 55 -13.05 10.18 -5.04
C GLU A 55 -14.07 9.54 -5.99
N GLU A 56 -13.61 8.63 -6.84
CA GLU A 56 -14.43 7.83 -7.76
C GLU A 56 -15.18 6.67 -7.05
N HIS A 57 -15.01 6.52 -5.73
CA HIS A 57 -15.64 5.47 -4.92
C HIS A 57 -15.30 4.03 -5.39
N LYS A 58 -14.12 3.84 -5.99
CA LYS A 58 -13.63 2.50 -6.41
C LYS A 58 -13.24 1.62 -5.22
N TYR A 59 -12.90 2.23 -4.08
CA TYR A 59 -12.64 1.53 -2.83
C TYR A 59 -13.13 2.37 -1.63
N GLU A 60 -13.27 1.73 -0.47
CA GLU A 60 -13.66 2.38 0.78
C GLU A 60 -12.68 2.06 1.92
N ILE A 61 -12.41 3.06 2.76
CA ILE A 61 -11.57 2.90 3.95
C ILE A 61 -12.47 2.52 5.12
N VAL A 62 -12.43 1.25 5.50
CA VAL A 62 -13.14 0.73 6.67
C VAL A 62 -12.18 0.67 7.86
N PRO A 63 -12.45 1.37 8.99
CA PRO A 63 -11.66 1.24 10.20
C PRO A 63 -11.81 -0.19 10.75
N GLY A 64 -10.69 -0.91 10.85
CA GLY A 64 -10.70 -2.33 11.16
C GLY A 64 -11.27 -2.66 12.54
N LYS A 65 -12.17 -3.65 12.56
CA LYS A 65 -11.87 -4.84 13.36
C LYS A 65 -10.95 -5.71 12.51
N GLU A 66 -9.89 -6.20 13.13
CA GLU A 66 -8.79 -6.94 12.55
C GLU A 66 -9.32 -8.22 11.88
N ASN A 67 -9.28 -8.30 10.55
CA ASN A 67 -9.46 -9.54 9.83
C ASN A 67 -8.09 -9.99 9.33
N ASN A 68 -7.55 -10.94 10.07
CA ASN A 68 -6.35 -11.70 9.78
C ASN A 68 -6.62 -12.59 8.56
N THR A 69 -6.43 -12.08 7.35
CA THR A 69 -6.37 -12.89 6.14
C THR A 69 -4.92 -13.09 5.76
N SER A 70 -4.42 -14.28 6.12
CA SER A 70 -3.14 -14.90 5.82
C SER A 70 -2.25 -14.23 4.75
N ALA A 71 -1.24 -13.51 5.22
CA ALA A 71 0.04 -13.37 4.52
C ALA A 71 1.04 -14.36 5.14
N LYS A 72 1.06 -15.57 4.60
CA LYS A 72 2.21 -16.50 4.51
C LYS A 72 2.10 -17.03 3.08
N GLU A 73 3.01 -16.76 2.17
CA GLU A 73 4.40 -17.20 2.00
C GLU A 73 5.01 -16.26 0.93
N GLU A 74 6.29 -16.02 0.70
CA GLU A 74 7.61 -16.34 1.26
C GLU A 74 8.56 -15.43 0.46
N ALA A 75 9.43 -14.66 1.12
CA ALA A 75 10.66 -14.14 0.50
C ALA A 75 11.59 -13.70 1.63
N GLU A 76 12.10 -14.66 2.39
CA GLU A 76 13.32 -14.40 3.17
C GLU A 76 14.51 -14.33 2.20
N PRO A 77 15.27 -13.22 2.15
CA PRO A 77 16.55 -13.23 1.47
C PRO A 77 17.53 -14.09 2.29
N LYS A 78 17.94 -15.24 1.74
CA LYS A 78 19.12 -15.98 2.22
C LYS A 78 20.35 -15.09 1.99
N ILE A 79 20.77 -14.40 3.04
CA ILE A 79 22.12 -13.84 3.13
C ILE A 79 22.99 -14.99 3.63
N GLU A 80 23.56 -15.76 2.71
CA GLU A 80 24.70 -16.62 3.03
C GLU A 80 25.93 -15.71 3.18
N SER A 81 26.18 -15.28 4.42
CA SER A 81 27.49 -14.76 4.79
C SER A 81 28.47 -15.92 4.82
N GLU A 82 29.39 -15.93 3.85
CA GLU A 82 30.69 -16.58 3.99
C GLU A 82 31.29 -16.19 5.34
N ASN A 83 31.64 -17.18 6.16
CA ASN A 83 32.65 -17.01 7.18
C ASN A 83 33.42 -18.32 7.37
N ASP A 84 34.68 -18.23 6.96
CA ASP A 84 35.81 -19.06 7.34
C ASP A 84 35.80 -19.45 8.82
N SER A 85 36.06 -20.73 9.10
CA SER A 85 36.89 -21.24 10.22
C SER A 85 36.73 -22.77 10.28
N GLU A 86 37.70 -23.53 9.77
CA GLU A 86 38.88 -24.04 10.48
C GLU A 86 38.65 -25.31 11.32
N GLN A 87 39.53 -26.30 11.06
CA GLN A 87 40.03 -27.34 11.98
C GLN A 87 39.15 -28.55 12.28
N LYS A 88 39.48 -29.72 11.69
CA LYS A 88 40.42 -30.69 12.26
C LYS A 88 40.61 -31.91 11.35
#